data_AF-A0A3B8LH08-F1
#
_entry.id   AF-A0A3B8LH08-F1
#
_cell.length_a   1.000
_cell.length_b   1.000
_cell.length_c   1.000
_cell.angle_alpha   90.00
_cell.angle_beta   90.00
_cell.angle_gamma   90.00
#
_symmetry.space_group_name_H-M   'P 1'
#
loop_
_entity.id
_entity.type
_entity.pdbx_description
1 polymer ?
#
loop_
_entity_poly.entity_id
_entity_poly.type
_entity_poly.pdbx_seq_one_letter_code
_entity_poly.pdbx_strand_id
1 'polypeptide(L)'
;MKDVICQGCNKPIRRRSELAVVGKTFLTYHRDCYARASLGTRFVHGYRINGPALWYILFLINGMMFGALFFLPNVKMDGEFKTILIFGNAVIIGIRLLSYIFVELRVPKD
;
A
#
# COMPACT_ATOMS: atom_id res chain seq x y z
N MET A 1 -18.48 -17.01 2.36
CA MET A 1 -17.80 -15.71 2.19
C MET A 1 -18.25 -15.12 0.86
N LYS A 2 -18.44 -13.80 0.75
CA LYS A 2 -18.72 -13.17 -0.55
C LYS A 2 -17.43 -13.16 -1.38
N ASP A 3 -17.52 -13.56 -2.63
CA ASP A 3 -16.39 -13.55 -3.56
C ASP A 3 -15.83 -12.14 -3.72
N VAL A 4 -14.51 -12.02 -3.79
CA VAL A 4 -13.86 -10.74 -4.10
C VAL A 4 -13.96 -10.49 -5.59
N ILE A 5 -14.75 -9.50 -5.98
CA ILE A 5 -15.00 -9.15 -7.38
C ILE A 5 -14.01 -8.08 -7.85
N CYS A 6 -13.48 -8.27 -9.06
CA CYS A 6 -12.68 -7.25 -9.73
C CYS A 6 -13.56 -6.10 -10.24
N GLN A 7 -13.30 -4.88 -9.80
CA GLN A 7 -14.04 -3.67 -10.21
C GLN A 7 -13.82 -3.28 -11.69
N GLY A 8 -12.78 -3.80 -12.34
CA GLY A 8 -12.47 -3.49 -13.74
C GLY A 8 -13.14 -4.42 -14.75
N CYS A 9 -13.46 -5.67 -14.37
CA CYS A 9 -14.04 -6.65 -15.29
C CYS A 9 -15.25 -7.40 -14.72
N ASN A 10 -15.66 -7.08 -13.48
CA ASN A 10 -16.78 -7.69 -12.76
C ASN A 10 -16.70 -9.22 -12.62
N LYS A 11 -15.51 -9.81 -12.76
CA LYS A 11 -15.26 -11.24 -12.56
C LYS A 11 -14.66 -11.52 -11.17
N PRO A 12 -14.92 -12.69 -10.57
CA PRO A 12 -14.34 -13.07 -9.29
C PRO A 12 -12.83 -13.28 -9.39
N ILE A 13 -12.10 -12.83 -8.38
CA ILE A 13 -10.66 -13.04 -8.23
C ILE A 13 -10.45 -14.34 -7.46
N ARG A 14 -9.87 -15.34 -8.12
CA ARG A 14 -9.75 -16.70 -7.55
C ARG A 14 -8.47 -16.90 -6.74
N ARG A 15 -7.44 -16.10 -7.01
CA ARG A 15 -6.09 -16.28 -6.48
C ARG A 15 -5.54 -14.99 -5.91
N ARG A 16 -4.85 -15.07 -4.78
CA ARG A 16 -4.22 -13.90 -4.16
C ARG A 16 -3.09 -13.34 -5.02
N SER A 17 -2.39 -14.17 -5.81
CA SER A 17 -1.42 -13.71 -6.82
C SER A 17 -2.02 -12.80 -7.89
N GLU A 18 -3.31 -12.93 -8.19
CA GLU A 18 -3.99 -12.12 -9.22
C GLU A 18 -4.59 -10.83 -8.63
N LEU A 19 -4.69 -10.72 -7.31
CA LEU A 19 -5.32 -9.60 -6.61
C LEU A 19 -4.41 -8.36 -6.59
N ALA A 20 -5.00 -7.21 -6.94
CA ALA A 20 -4.48 -5.88 -6.69
C ALA A 20 -5.47 -5.09 -5.81
N VAL A 21 -5.00 -4.61 -4.67
CA VAL A 21 -5.78 -3.75 -3.76
C VAL A 21 -5.26 -2.32 -3.85
N VAL A 22 -6.16 -1.35 -4.04
CA VAL A 22 -5.78 0.04 -4.33
C VAL A 22 -6.26 1.00 -3.23
N GLY A 23 -5.37 1.92 -2.83
CA GLY A 23 -5.48 2.65 -1.56
C GLY A 23 -6.56 3.71 -1.42
N LYS A 24 -7.10 4.25 -2.52
CA LYS A 24 -8.09 5.34 -2.40
C LYS A 24 -9.41 4.86 -1.77
N THR A 25 -9.76 3.58 -1.92
CA THR A 25 -11.07 3.03 -1.56
C THR A 25 -11.05 1.52 -1.26
N PHE A 26 -9.87 0.91 -1.05
CA PHE A 26 -9.68 -0.54 -0.96
C PHE A 26 -10.33 -1.31 -2.14
N LEU A 27 -10.35 -0.69 -3.32
CA LEU A 27 -10.90 -1.31 -4.52
C LEU A 27 -10.04 -2.49 -4.95
N THR A 28 -10.71 -3.53 -5.41
CA THR A 28 -10.12 -4.80 -5.80
C THR A 28 -10.13 -4.95 -7.31
N TYR A 29 -8.97 -5.28 -7.87
CA TYR A 29 -8.80 -5.50 -9.31
C TYR A 29 -7.97 -6.76 -9.54
N HIS A 30 -8.13 -7.40 -10.70
CA HIS A 30 -7.07 -8.25 -11.22
C HIS A 30 -5.83 -7.41 -11.53
N ARG A 31 -4.62 -7.93 -11.31
CA ARG A 31 -3.37 -7.24 -11.64
C ARG A 31 -3.36 -6.73 -13.08
N ASP A 32 -3.84 -7.53 -14.03
CA ASP A 32 -3.86 -7.15 -15.45
C ASP A 32 -4.93 -6.09 -15.76
N CYS A 33 -6.06 -6.13 -15.06
CA CYS A 33 -7.09 -5.09 -15.17
C CYS A 33 -6.58 -3.77 -14.60
N TYR A 34 -5.90 -3.82 -13.45
CA TYR A 34 -5.25 -2.66 -12.86
C TYR A 34 -4.16 -2.11 -13.78
N ALA A 35 -3.28 -2.97 -14.31
CA ALA A 35 -2.19 -2.55 -15.19
C ALA A 35 -2.71 -1.81 -16.44
N ARG A 36 -3.77 -2.34 -17.08
CA ARG A 36 -4.42 -1.70 -18.24
C ARG A 36 -5.07 -0.35 -17.91
N ALA A 37 -5.79 -0.26 -16.79
CA ALA A 37 -6.36 1.02 -16.34
C ALA A 37 -5.27 2.04 -15.95
N SER A 38 -4.15 1.56 -15.40
CA SER A 38 -3.08 2.39 -14.85
C SER A 38 -2.31 3.23 -15.88
N LEU A 39 -2.46 2.96 -17.18
CA LEU A 39 -1.74 3.69 -18.24
C LEU A 39 -2.22 5.14 -18.43
N GLY A 40 -3.41 5.52 -17.93
CA GLY A 40 -3.91 6.90 -17.99
C GLY A 40 -4.38 7.50 -16.67
N THR A 41 -4.66 6.69 -15.64
CA THR A 41 -5.41 7.14 -14.45
C THR A 41 -4.77 6.73 -13.11
N ARG A 42 -3.45 6.47 -13.07
CA ARG A 42 -2.71 6.13 -11.82
C ARG A 42 -2.93 7.11 -10.67
N PHE A 43 -3.02 8.40 -10.96
CA PHE A 43 -3.34 9.44 -9.96
C PHE A 43 -4.78 9.35 -9.44
N VAL A 44 -5.72 8.85 -10.24
CA VAL A 44 -7.14 8.77 -9.88
C VAL A 44 -7.44 7.49 -9.10
N HIS A 45 -6.85 6.35 -9.49
CA HIS A 45 -7.09 5.07 -8.83
C HIS A 45 -6.19 4.86 -7.61
N GLY A 46 -4.98 5.43 -7.59
CA GLY A 46 -4.02 5.26 -6.49
C GLY A 46 -3.08 4.07 -6.69
N TYR A 47 -2.13 3.93 -5.77
CA TYR A 47 -1.10 2.89 -5.80
C TYR A 47 -1.60 1.57 -5.21
N ARG A 48 -1.03 0.47 -5.70
CA ARG A 48 -1.26 -0.88 -5.18
C ARG A 48 -0.70 -1.02 -3.76
N ILE A 49 -1.57 -1.21 -2.77
CA ILE A 49 -1.20 -1.38 -1.35
C ILE A 49 -0.54 -2.74 -1.11
N ASN A 50 -1.07 -3.80 -1.73
CA ASN A 50 -0.57 -5.17 -1.56
C ASN A 50 0.66 -5.45 -2.45
N GLY A 51 1.41 -4.40 -2.84
CA GLY A 51 2.62 -4.50 -3.64
C GLY A 51 3.89 -4.06 -2.91
N PRO A 52 5.06 -4.26 -3.54
CA PRO A 52 6.33 -3.84 -2.96
C PRO A 52 6.48 -2.32 -2.87
N ALA A 53 5.71 -1.57 -3.68
CA ALA A 53 5.73 -0.11 -3.70
C ALA A 53 5.52 0.52 -2.31
N LEU A 54 4.60 -0.03 -1.50
CA LEU A 54 4.36 0.46 -0.15
C LEU A 54 5.62 0.33 0.73
N TRP A 55 6.32 -0.79 0.61
CA TRP A 55 7.57 -1.03 1.34
C TRP A 55 8.71 -0.14 0.84
N TYR A 56 8.79 0.12 -0.46
CA TYR A 56 9.76 1.07 -1.01
C TYR A 56 9.51 2.49 -0.52
N ILE A 57 8.26 2.92 -0.46
CA ILE A 57 7.89 4.23 0.11
C ILE A 57 8.29 4.29 1.59
N LEU A 58 7.97 3.24 2.36
CA LEU A 58 8.36 3.15 3.76
C LEU A 58 9.88 3.23 3.94
N PHE A 59 10.63 2.47 3.13
CA PHE A 59 12.08 2.46 3.16
C PHE A 59 12.67 3.83 2.79
N LEU A 60 12.14 4.50 1.77
CA LEU A 60 12.57 5.84 1.37
C LEU A 60 12.28 6.88 2.46
N ILE A 61 11.10 6.86 3.07
CA ILE A 61 10.75 7.79 4.16
C ILE A 61 11.71 7.60 5.34
N ASN A 62 11.88 6.36 5.80
CA ASN A 62 12.79 6.08 6.91
C ASN A 62 14.24 6.42 6.52
N GLY A 63 14.68 6.08 5.31
CA GLY A 63 16.01 6.40 4.81
C GLY A 63 16.30 7.90 4.73
N MET A 64 15.35 8.70 4.25
CA MET A 64 15.47 10.16 4.22
C MET A 64 15.52 10.74 5.64
N MET A 65 14.67 10.24 6.55
CA MET A 65 14.66 10.71 7.94
C MET A 65 15.95 10.35 8.68
N PHE A 66 16.47 9.13 8.52
CA PHE A 66 17.77 8.77 9.07
C PHE A 66 18.91 9.55 8.41
N GLY A 67 18.88 9.73 7.09
CA GLY A 67 19.86 10.54 6.37
C GLY A 67 19.90 11.99 6.88
N ALA A 68 18.75 12.59 7.16
CA ALA A 68 18.67 13.92 7.75
C ALA A 68 19.43 14.02 9.09
N LEU A 69 19.44 12.97 9.91
CA LEU A 69 20.22 12.96 11.17
C LEU A 69 21.73 12.95 10.95
N PHE A 70 22.20 12.38 9.83
CA PHE A 70 23.63 12.35 9.50
C PHE A 70 24.11 13.62 8.81
N PHE A 71 23.28 14.20 7.93
CA PHE A 71 23.67 15.35 7.10
C PHE A 71 23.28 16.72 7.68
N LEU A 72 22.36 16.77 8.65
CA LEU A 72 21.92 18.02 9.28
C LEU A 72 22.28 18.00 10.77
N PRO A 73 23.39 18.66 11.19
CA PRO A 73 23.90 18.58 12.56
C PRO A 73 22.96 19.16 13.62
N ASN A 74 21.97 19.95 13.21
CA ASN A 74 20.97 20.56 14.09
C ASN A 74 19.71 19.71 14.26
N VAL A 75 19.53 18.66 13.45
CA VAL A 75 18.36 17.78 13.55
C VAL A 75 18.63 16.72 14.60
N LYS A 76 17.89 16.78 15.69
CA LYS A 76 17.94 15.76 16.75
C LYS A 76 16.74 14.83 16.61
N MET A 77 16.92 13.57 17.03
CA MET A 77 15.82 12.63 17.27
C MET A 77 15.06 13.05 18.55
N ASP A 78 14.39 14.19 18.48
CA ASP A 78 13.52 14.70 19.54
C ASP A 78 12.13 14.04 19.54
N GLY A 79 11.27 14.47 20.46
CA GLY A 79 9.94 13.90 20.63
C GLY A 79 9.06 14.07 19.40
N GLU A 80 9.13 15.22 18.72
CA GLU A 80 8.32 15.51 17.54
C GLU A 80 8.75 14.67 16.34
N PHE A 81 10.06 14.60 16.09
CA PHE A 81 10.63 13.80 15.00
C PHE A 81 10.30 12.31 15.16
N LYS A 82 10.46 11.78 16.38
CA LYS A 82 10.09 10.40 16.71
C LYS A 82 8.59 10.17 16.53
N THR A 83 7.75 11.12 16.94
CA THR A 83 6.30 11.00 16.84
C THR A 83 5.86 10.92 15.37
N ILE A 84 6.40 11.78 14.50
CA ILE A 84 6.11 11.75 13.06
C ILE A 84 6.57 10.43 12.43
N LEU A 85 7.77 9.96 12.77
CA LEU A 85 8.29 8.70 12.27
C LEU A 85 7.41 7.52 12.69
N ILE A 86 7.08 7.40 13.97
CA ILE A 86 6.26 6.32 14.52
C ILE A 86 4.86 6.37 13.90
N PHE A 87 4.24 7.56 13.87
CA PHE A 87 2.91 7.73 13.31
C PHE A 87 2.85 7.40 11.82
N GLY A 88 3.80 7.89 11.02
CA GLY A 88 3.87 7.60 9.59
C GLY A 88 4.05 6.11 9.31
N ASN A 89 4.96 5.44 10.03
CA ASN A 89 5.13 3.99 9.94
C ASN A 89 3.85 3.24 10.36
N ALA A 90 3.21 3.64 11.47
CA ALA A 90 1.99 3.02 11.97
C ALA A 90 0.83 3.13 10.96
N VAL A 91 0.67 4.29 10.30
CA VAL A 91 -0.35 4.48 9.27
C VAL A 91 -0.11 3.57 8.07
N ILE A 92 1.13 3.50 7.56
CA ILE A 92 1.46 2.67 6.39
C ILE A 92 1.28 1.18 6.71
N ILE A 93 1.80 0.72 7.84
CA ILE A 93 1.66 -0.67 8.30
C ILE A 93 0.18 -0.98 8.58
N GLY A 94 -0.55 -0.06 9.20
CA GLY A 94 -1.98 -0.17 9.46
C GLY A 94 -2.77 -0.37 8.17
N ILE A 95 -2.57 0.47 7.16
CA ILE A 95 -3.25 0.34 5.86
C ILE A 95 -2.92 -1.02 5.20
N ARG A 96 -1.68 -1.49 5.30
CA ARG A 96 -1.28 -2.81 4.77
C ARG A 96 -1.98 -3.96 5.50
N LEU A 97 -2.06 -3.89 6.83
CA LEU A 97 -2.75 -4.87 7.67
C LEU A 97 -4.25 -4.88 7.37
N LEU A 98 -4.87 -3.71 7.25
CA LEU A 98 -6.28 -3.58 6.87
C LEU A 98 -6.55 -4.20 5.50
N SER A 99 -5.71 -3.89 4.49
CA SER A 99 -5.79 -4.52 3.16
C SER A 99 -5.68 -6.05 3.26
N TYR A 100 -4.78 -6.54 4.11
CA TYR A 100 -4.59 -7.96 4.32
C TYR A 100 -5.83 -8.63 4.92
N ILE A 101 -6.32 -8.08 6.04
CA ILE A 101 -7.41 -8.67 6.83
C ILE A 101 -8.75 -8.58 6.09
N PHE A 102 -9.08 -7.41 5.53
CA PHE A 102 -10.38 -7.17 4.95
C PHE A 102 -10.53 -7.69 3.52
N VAL A 103 -9.42 -7.86 2.80
CA VAL A 103 -9.47 -8.21 1.37
C VAL A 103 -8.70 -9.50 1.10
N GLU A 104 -7.41 -9.53 1.38
CA GLU A 104 -6.56 -10.65 0.97
C GLU A 104 -6.91 -11.96 1.68
N LEU A 105 -7.32 -11.93 2.96
CA LEU A 105 -7.78 -13.11 3.71
C LEU A 105 -9.04 -13.77 3.10
N ARG A 106 -9.83 -13.02 2.33
CA ARG A 106 -11.04 -13.54 1.66
C ARG A 106 -10.73 -14.26 0.36
N VAL A 107 -9.50 -14.18 -0.14
CA VAL A 107 -9.05 -14.85 -1.36
C VAL A 107 -8.11 -15.99 -0.99
N PRO A 108 -8.29 -17.20 -1.54
CA PRO A 108 -7.38 -18.32 -1.33
C PRO A 108 -5.93 -17.92 -1.58
N LYS A 109 -5.04 -18.38 -0.70
CA LYS A 109 -3.60 -18.35 -0.96
C LYS A 109 -3.31 -19.32 -2.11
N ASP A 110 -2.41 -18.92 -3.00
CA ASP A 110 -2.02 -19.72 -4.17
C ASP A 110 -1.59 -21.15 -3.79
#